data_AF-A0A0B2R332-F1
#
_entry.id   AF-A0A0B2R332-F1
#
_cell.length_a   1.000
_cell.length_b   1.000
_cell.length_c   1.000
_cell.angle_alpha   90.00
_cell.angle_beta   90.00
_cell.angle_gamma   90.00
#
_symmetry.space_group_name_H-M   'P 1'
#
loop_
_entity.id
_entity.type
_entity.pdbx_description
1 polymer ?
#
loop_
_entity_poly.entity_id
_entity_poly.type
_entity_poly.pdbx_seq_one_letter_code
_entity_poly.pdbx_strand_id
1 'polypeptide(L)'
;MGLYVVGDQFTQLVALGKVYDSASTIHNVPYADDVVRVSVLIVYDGDAQVPFPTSEIQFVRQALGTFVGWPSHLVKPAFDQDSQKRVLKLVGPVEMGNAVDGVDPLGELGKNLYDVYQKPIELSWDGTKFGIPNAKDGFFITHVDVTKIILCDKYLNIFIL
;
A
#
# COMPACT_ATOMS: atom_id res chain seq x y z
N MET A 1 -14.86 -1.32 -1.61
CA MET A 1 -15.31 -0.29 -0.65
C MET A 1 -15.04 1.08 -1.21
N GLY A 2 -15.90 2.06 -0.90
CA GLY A 2 -15.65 3.47 -1.16
C GLY A 2 -14.78 4.08 -0.07
N LEU A 3 -13.74 4.80 -0.48
CA LEU A 3 -12.79 5.49 0.40
C LEU A 3 -13.12 6.98 0.39
N TYR A 4 -13.42 7.52 1.57
CA TYR A 4 -13.83 8.91 1.73
C TYR A 4 -12.78 9.73 2.49
N VAL A 5 -12.72 11.04 2.23
CA VAL A 5 -11.95 11.99 3.05
C VAL A 5 -12.89 13.03 3.65
N VAL A 6 -12.48 13.65 4.74
CA VAL A 6 -13.22 14.77 5.35
C VAL A 6 -12.85 16.04 4.58
N GLY A 7 -13.82 16.63 3.89
CA GLY A 7 -13.73 18.02 3.42
C GLY A 7 -14.33 18.97 4.45
N ASP A 8 -14.35 20.27 4.13
CA ASP A 8 -14.77 21.33 5.06
C ASP A 8 -16.15 21.12 5.70
N GLN A 9 -17.11 20.50 4.97
CA GLN A 9 -18.48 20.32 5.45
C GLN A 9 -19.06 18.91 5.22
N PHE A 10 -18.43 18.09 4.38
CA PHE A 10 -18.94 16.78 3.99
C PHE A 10 -17.80 15.79 3.76
N THR A 11 -18.11 14.49 3.85
CA THR A 11 -17.18 13.45 3.43
C THR A 11 -17.27 13.24 1.92
N GLN A 12 -16.16 13.33 1.20
CA GLN A 12 -16.08 13.17 -0.25
C GLN A 12 -15.54 11.79 -0.61
N LEU A 13 -16.17 11.10 -1.58
CA LEU A 13 -15.64 9.86 -2.15
C LEU A 13 -14.45 10.18 -3.06
N VAL A 14 -13.26 9.68 -2.73
CA VAL A 14 -12.02 9.97 -3.45
C VAL A 14 -11.46 8.78 -4.21
N ALA A 15 -11.81 7.56 -3.80
CA ALA A 15 -11.32 6.34 -4.41
C ALA A 15 -12.21 5.12 -4.13
N LEU A 16 -12.03 4.06 -4.91
CA LEU A 16 -12.46 2.70 -4.55
C LEU A 16 -11.24 1.84 -4.19
N GLY A 17 -11.44 0.95 -3.22
CA GLY A 17 -10.40 0.05 -2.77
C GLY A 17 -10.91 -1.26 -2.16
N LYS A 18 -9.97 -2.13 -1.82
CA LYS A 18 -10.19 -3.31 -0.98
C LYS A 18 -9.77 -3.00 0.46
N VAL A 19 -10.49 -3.57 1.42
CA VAL A 19 -10.17 -3.48 2.85
C VAL A 19 -9.54 -4.79 3.27
N TYR A 20 -8.50 -4.72 4.10
CA TYR A 20 -7.81 -5.85 4.67
C TYR A 20 -8.01 -5.82 6.19
N ASP A 21 -8.18 -6.99 6.79
CA ASP A 21 -8.53 -7.13 8.20
C ASP A 21 -7.44 -6.55 9.13
N SER A 22 -7.87 -5.92 10.22
CA SER A 22 -7.07 -5.09 11.12
C SER A 22 -6.18 -5.87 12.09
N ALA A 23 -6.13 -7.20 11.98
CA ALA A 23 -5.21 -8.04 12.77
C ALA A 23 -3.71 -7.85 12.40
N SER A 24 -3.39 -6.88 11.54
CA SER A 24 -2.03 -6.62 11.08
C SER A 24 -1.38 -5.48 11.87
N THR A 25 -0.25 -5.77 12.52
CA THR A 25 0.62 -4.78 13.17
C THR A 25 1.63 -4.22 12.17
N ILE A 26 1.94 -2.93 12.25
CA ILE A 26 3.12 -2.32 11.62
C ILE A 26 4.20 -2.19 12.70
N HIS A 27 5.36 -2.81 12.52
CA HIS A 27 6.45 -2.80 13.52
C HIS A 27 6.00 -3.19 14.93
N ASN A 28 5.16 -4.22 15.04
CA ASN A 28 4.55 -4.67 16.29
C ASN A 28 3.59 -3.68 16.98
N VAL A 29 3.27 -2.57 16.31
CA VAL A 29 2.24 -1.61 16.74
C VAL A 29 0.96 -1.92 15.97
N PRO A 30 -0.14 -2.28 16.64
CA PRO A 30 -1.43 -2.43 15.98
C PRO A 30 -1.86 -1.09 15.39
N TYR A 31 -2.65 -1.12 14.32
CA TYR A 31 -3.42 0.06 13.95
C TYR A 31 -4.24 0.55 15.14
N ALA A 32 -4.51 1.86 15.18
CA ALA A 32 -5.56 2.36 16.05
C ALA A 32 -6.88 1.64 15.69
N ASP A 33 -7.71 1.38 16.70
CA ASP A 33 -8.96 0.59 16.54
C ASP A 33 -9.89 1.15 15.45
N ASP A 34 -9.74 2.44 15.13
CA ASP A 34 -10.52 3.14 14.12
C ASP A 34 -9.84 3.23 12.75
N VAL A 35 -8.72 2.53 12.51
CA VAL A 35 -7.98 2.54 11.25
C VAL A 35 -7.92 1.16 10.61
N VAL A 36 -8.25 1.08 9.32
CA VAL A 36 -8.17 -0.14 8.51
C VAL A 36 -7.15 0.02 7.40
N ARG A 37 -6.52 -1.11 7.04
CA ARG A 37 -5.63 -1.18 5.87
C ARG A 37 -6.48 -1.24 4.60
N VAL A 38 -6.19 -0.39 3.62
CA VAL A 38 -6.85 -0.42 2.30
C VAL A 38 -5.84 -0.42 1.15
N SER A 39 -6.18 -1.07 0.04
CA SER A 39 -5.48 -0.91 -1.24
C SER A 39 -6.33 -0.06 -2.18
N VAL A 40 -5.76 1.01 -2.74
CA VAL A 40 -6.46 1.86 -3.71
C VAL A 40 -6.44 1.22 -5.09
N LEU A 41 -7.62 0.97 -5.65
CA LEU A 41 -7.81 0.34 -6.97
C LEU A 41 -8.21 1.34 -8.05
N ILE A 42 -9.07 2.29 -7.70
CA ILE A 42 -9.58 3.32 -8.61
C ILE A 42 -9.52 4.66 -7.89
N VAL A 43 -8.97 5.67 -8.55
CA VAL A 43 -8.88 7.04 -8.05
C VAL A 43 -9.93 7.90 -8.75
N TYR A 44 -10.72 8.64 -7.97
CA TYR A 44 -11.67 9.64 -8.48
C TYR A 44 -11.15 11.06 -8.29
N ASP A 45 -10.56 11.33 -7.12
CA ASP A 45 -9.91 12.59 -6.81
C ASP A 45 -8.48 12.30 -6.40
N GLY A 46 -7.54 12.55 -7.31
CA GLY A 46 -6.12 12.26 -7.11
C GLY A 46 -5.36 13.34 -6.35
N ASP A 47 -5.94 14.52 -6.18
CA ASP A 47 -5.36 15.67 -5.48
C ASP A 47 -5.87 15.80 -4.05
N ALA A 48 -6.91 15.05 -3.69
CA ALA A 48 -7.27 14.82 -2.31
C ALA A 48 -6.07 14.26 -1.52
N GLN A 49 -5.89 14.78 -0.31
CA GLN A 49 -4.86 14.31 0.61
C GLN A 49 -5.31 13.00 1.26
N VAL A 50 -4.40 12.05 1.46
CA VAL A 50 -4.72 10.82 2.22
C VAL A 50 -4.93 11.17 3.70
N PRO A 51 -5.74 10.40 4.46
CA PRO A 51 -6.00 10.69 5.87
C PRO A 51 -4.74 10.68 6.76
N PHE A 52 -3.74 9.86 6.40
CA PHE A 52 -2.47 9.74 7.12
C PHE A 52 -1.30 9.97 6.15
N PRO A 53 -0.96 11.23 5.85
CA PRO A 53 0.12 11.57 4.92
C PRO A 53 1.48 11.12 5.47
N THR A 54 2.32 10.58 4.60
CA THR A 54 3.74 10.31 4.86
C THR A 54 4.61 11.13 3.91
N SER A 55 5.94 11.07 4.07
CA SER A 55 6.88 11.67 3.11
C SER A 55 6.76 11.08 1.70
N GLU A 56 6.30 9.83 1.59
CA GLU A 56 6.17 9.10 0.32
C GLU A 56 4.78 9.25 -0.29
N ILE A 57 3.72 9.25 0.54
CA ILE A 57 2.33 9.26 0.09
C ILE A 57 1.61 10.41 0.78
N GLN A 58 1.33 11.47 0.02
CA GLN A 58 0.57 12.63 0.48
C GLN A 58 -0.82 12.68 -0.16
N PHE A 59 -0.94 12.26 -1.42
CA PHE A 59 -2.14 12.37 -2.23
C PHE A 59 -2.69 11.02 -2.67
N VAL A 60 -4.00 10.94 -2.91
CA VAL A 60 -4.69 9.70 -3.30
C VAL A 60 -4.13 9.09 -4.58
N ARG A 61 -3.66 9.89 -5.55
CA ARG A 61 -3.01 9.37 -6.76
C ARG A 61 -1.73 8.57 -6.48
N GLN A 62 -1.01 8.93 -5.43
CA GLN A 62 0.23 8.26 -5.01
C GLN A 62 -0.07 6.95 -4.27
N ALA A 63 -1.30 6.81 -3.76
CA ALA A 63 -1.75 5.60 -3.08
C ALA A 63 -2.21 4.49 -4.06
N LEU A 64 -2.32 4.78 -5.36
CA LEU A 64 -2.76 3.80 -6.37
C LEU A 64 -1.79 2.60 -6.42
N GLY A 65 -2.33 1.40 -6.25
CA GLY A 65 -1.52 0.17 -6.27
C GLY A 65 -0.66 -0.06 -5.02
N THR A 66 -0.76 0.79 -3.99
CA THR A 66 -0.12 0.60 -2.69
C THR A 66 -1.15 0.51 -1.57
N PHE A 67 -0.67 0.32 -0.34
CA PHE A 67 -1.47 0.15 0.86
C PHE A 67 -1.33 1.34 1.77
N VAL A 68 -2.47 1.85 2.24
CA VAL A 68 -2.54 3.00 3.11
C VAL A 68 -3.50 2.72 4.24
N GLY A 69 -3.25 3.33 5.41
CA GLY A 69 -4.23 3.36 6.48
C GLY A 69 -5.40 4.26 6.11
N TRP A 70 -6.62 3.87 6.49
CA TRP A 70 -7.82 4.67 6.29
C TRP A 70 -8.71 4.63 7.52
N PRO A 71 -9.28 5.75 7.97
CA PRO A 71 -10.24 5.72 9.06
C PRO A 71 -11.44 4.86 8.69
N SER A 72 -11.73 3.85 9.50
CA SER A 72 -12.80 2.86 9.33
C SER A 72 -14.16 3.51 9.06
N HIS A 73 -14.48 4.60 9.76
CA HIS A 73 -15.73 5.35 9.57
C HIS A 73 -15.82 6.10 8.22
N LEU A 74 -14.69 6.27 7.52
CA LEU A 74 -14.60 6.83 6.16
C LEU A 74 -14.51 5.74 5.10
N VAL A 75 -14.58 4.47 5.47
CA VAL A 75 -14.65 3.35 4.54
C VAL A 75 -16.08 2.81 4.54
N LYS A 76 -16.79 3.02 3.42
CA LYS A 76 -18.21 2.67 3.31
C LYS A 76 -18.42 1.64 2.21
N PRO A 77 -19.40 0.74 2.31
CA PRO A 77 -19.84 -0.05 1.16
C PRO A 77 -20.17 0.92 0.02
N ALA A 78 -19.51 0.75 -1.12
CA ALA A 78 -19.94 1.47 -2.32
C ALA A 78 -21.30 0.84 -2.67
N PHE A 79 -22.39 1.53 -2.36
CA PHE A 79 -23.72 1.02 -2.72
C PHE A 79 -23.73 0.79 -4.23
N ASP A 80 -24.20 -0.41 -4.61
CA ASP A 80 -24.40 -0.83 -5.99
C ASP A 80 -25.52 0.03 -6.59
N GLN A 81 -25.20 1.25 -6.98
CA GLN A 81 -26.04 1.99 -7.90
C GLN A 81 -25.65 1.49 -9.28
N ASP A 82 -26.34 0.49 -9.81
CA ASP A 82 -27.01 0.41 -11.13
C ASP A 82 -26.49 1.29 -12.31
N SER A 83 -25.20 1.65 -12.31
CA SER A 83 -24.62 2.77 -13.06
C SER A 83 -23.33 2.38 -13.76
N GLN A 84 -23.07 1.08 -13.91
CA GLN A 84 -22.12 0.58 -14.92
C GLN A 84 -22.46 1.09 -16.35
N LYS A 85 -23.62 1.73 -16.55
CA LYS A 85 -24.07 2.32 -17.82
C LYS A 85 -23.86 3.82 -18.01
N ARG A 86 -23.46 4.60 -17.01
CA ARG A 86 -23.25 6.06 -17.19
C ARG A 86 -22.03 6.54 -16.45
N VAL A 87 -20.89 6.36 -17.10
CA VAL A 87 -19.70 7.22 -17.21
C VAL A 87 -18.51 6.28 -17.44
N LEU A 88 -18.64 5.47 -18.50
CA LEU A 88 -17.53 5.27 -19.42
C LEU A 88 -17.34 6.59 -20.17
N LYS A 89 -16.99 7.65 -19.46
CA LYS A 89 -16.14 8.69 -20.03
C LYS A 89 -14.77 8.37 -19.46
N LEU A 90 -14.24 7.29 -20.03
CA LEU A 90 -12.84 6.98 -20.10
C LEU A 90 -12.13 8.30 -20.43
N VAL A 91 -11.66 9.01 -19.41
CA VAL A 91 -10.39 9.71 -19.59
C VAL A 91 -9.48 8.56 -20.00
N GLY A 92 -9.02 8.61 -21.24
CA GLY A 92 -8.21 7.57 -21.86
C GLY A 92 -7.15 7.08 -20.88
N PRO A 93 -6.66 5.84 -21.02
CA PRO A 93 -5.45 5.44 -20.31
C PRO A 93 -4.49 6.62 -20.46
N VAL A 94 -4.12 7.28 -19.36
CA VAL A 94 -3.03 8.23 -19.40
C VAL A 94 -1.93 7.44 -20.05
N GLU A 95 -1.56 7.84 -21.27
CA GLU A 95 -0.59 7.13 -22.07
C GLU A 95 0.56 6.85 -21.13
N MET A 96 0.74 5.56 -20.82
CA MET A 96 1.85 5.08 -20.04
C MET A 96 3.05 5.49 -20.87
N GLY A 97 3.62 6.64 -20.51
CA GLY A 97 4.75 7.22 -21.22
C GLY A 97 5.75 6.12 -21.40
N ASN A 98 6.02 5.83 -22.68
CA ASN A 98 6.79 4.70 -23.20
C ASN A 98 7.56 3.96 -22.12
N ALA A 99 7.06 2.78 -21.76
CA ALA A 99 7.73 1.85 -20.87
C ALA A 99 9.16 1.64 -21.39
N VAL A 100 10.09 2.35 -20.75
CA VAL A 100 11.50 1.94 -20.66
C VAL A 100 11.43 0.51 -20.14
N ASP A 101 11.91 -0.44 -20.95
CA ASP A 101 11.90 -1.89 -20.72
C ASP A 101 11.74 -2.23 -19.23
N GLY A 102 10.47 -2.38 -18.84
CA GLY A 102 10.04 -2.21 -17.46
C GLY A 102 10.26 -3.52 -16.74
N VAL A 103 11.38 -3.62 -16.03
CA VAL A 103 11.62 -4.73 -15.09
C VAL A 103 10.41 -4.81 -14.16
N ASP A 104 9.62 -5.88 -14.25
CA ASP A 104 8.54 -6.19 -13.30
C ASP A 104 9.19 -6.61 -11.97
N PRO A 105 9.27 -5.72 -10.96
CA PRO A 105 10.08 -5.98 -9.79
C PRO A 105 9.47 -7.07 -8.92
N LEU A 106 8.13 -7.22 -8.94
CA LEU A 106 7.42 -8.29 -8.24
C LEU A 106 7.60 -9.62 -8.97
N GLY A 107 7.53 -9.61 -10.30
CA GLY A 107 7.82 -10.78 -11.12
C GLY A 107 9.25 -11.29 -10.94
N GLU A 108 10.23 -10.40 -10.88
CA GLU A 108 11.62 -10.77 -10.57
C GLU A 108 11.80 -11.27 -9.14
N LEU A 109 11.18 -10.62 -8.16
CA LEU A 109 11.18 -11.10 -6.79
C LEU A 109 10.57 -12.50 -6.68
N GLY A 110 9.50 -12.77 -7.44
CA GLY A 110 8.87 -14.08 -7.54
C GLY A 110 9.81 -15.16 -8.08
N LYS A 111 10.65 -14.84 -9.07
CA LYS A 111 11.66 -15.79 -9.61
C LYS A 111 12.69 -16.17 -8.54
N ASN A 112 13.06 -15.23 -7.68
CA ASN A 112 14.04 -15.45 -6.62
C ASN A 112 13.47 -16.15 -5.37
N LEU A 113 12.16 -16.45 -5.35
CA LEU A 113 11.50 -17.04 -4.18
C LEU A 113 12.12 -18.39 -3.80
N TYR A 114 12.49 -19.23 -4.78
CA TYR A 114 13.12 -20.52 -4.51
C TYR A 114 14.45 -20.36 -3.77
N ASP A 115 15.27 -19.38 -4.17
CA ASP A 115 16.58 -19.13 -3.54
C ASP A 115 16.40 -18.61 -2.11
N VAL A 116 15.43 -17.71 -1.88
CA VAL A 116 15.11 -17.18 -0.54
C VAL A 116 14.55 -18.30 0.37
N TYR A 117 13.86 -19.31 -0.19
CA TYR A 117 13.40 -20.48 0.55
C TYR A 117 14.54 -21.34 1.09
N GLN A 118 15.66 -21.41 0.36
CA GLN A 118 16.82 -22.20 0.79
C GLN A 118 17.62 -21.49 1.87
N LYS A 119 17.79 -20.17 1.76
CA LYS A 119 18.61 -19.40 2.68
C LYS A 119 18.10 -17.96 2.80
N PRO A 120 18.02 -17.40 4.02
CA PRO A 120 17.76 -15.97 4.21
C PRO A 120 18.78 -15.12 3.44
N ILE A 121 18.29 -14.08 2.77
CA ILE A 121 19.13 -13.14 2.01
C ILE A 121 19.47 -11.96 2.90
N GLU A 122 20.75 -11.71 3.09
CA GLU A 122 21.22 -10.49 3.75
C GLU A 122 21.18 -9.32 2.76
N LEU A 123 20.48 -8.26 3.12
CA LEU A 123 20.41 -7.03 2.35
C LEU A 123 21.33 -5.97 2.95
N SER A 124 21.96 -5.22 2.04
CA SER A 124 22.64 -3.99 2.42
C SER A 124 21.61 -2.95 2.85
N TRP A 125 21.83 -2.35 4.02
CA TRP A 125 20.96 -1.33 4.59
C TRP A 125 21.77 -0.28 5.33
N ASP A 126 21.20 0.92 5.46
CA ASP A 126 21.81 2.04 6.16
C ASP A 126 21.03 2.31 7.45
N GLY A 127 21.59 1.84 8.57
CA GLY A 127 20.98 2.00 9.89
C GLY A 127 20.79 3.45 10.33
N THR A 128 21.54 4.41 9.76
CA THR A 128 21.39 5.83 10.11
C THR A 128 20.01 6.37 9.72
N LYS A 129 19.40 5.83 8.66
CA LYS A 129 18.04 6.19 8.22
C LYS A 129 16.97 5.80 9.24
N PHE A 130 17.28 4.86 10.12
CA PHE A 130 16.40 4.36 11.17
C PHE A 130 16.86 4.81 12.56
N GLY A 131 17.80 5.76 12.65
CA GLY A 131 18.33 6.25 13.94
C GLY A 131 19.31 5.30 14.63
N ILE A 132 19.88 4.35 13.89
CA ILE A 132 20.83 3.34 14.40
C ILE A 132 22.21 3.59 13.78
N PRO A 133 23.02 4.50 14.37
CA PRO A 133 24.25 4.98 13.75
C PRO A 133 25.36 3.92 13.67
N ASN A 134 25.21 2.77 14.34
CA ASN A 134 26.18 1.68 14.36
C ASN A 134 25.49 0.33 14.18
N ALA A 135 24.55 0.23 13.25
CA ALA A 135 23.94 -1.04 12.88
C ALA A 135 25.04 -2.01 12.39
N LYS A 136 25.40 -2.98 13.22
CA LYS A 136 26.33 -4.07 12.88
C LYS A 136 25.60 -5.33 12.46
N ASP A 137 24.30 -5.39 12.76
CA ASP A 137 23.47 -6.55 12.47
C ASP A 137 23.00 -6.51 11.01
N GLY A 138 23.08 -7.65 10.35
CA GLY A 138 22.59 -7.80 8.98
C GLY A 138 21.07 -7.66 8.92
N PHE A 139 20.56 -7.07 7.84
CA PHE A 139 19.12 -7.05 7.57
C PHE A 139 18.77 -8.25 6.70
N PHE A 140 18.16 -9.27 7.29
CA PHE A 140 17.85 -10.52 6.59
C PHE A 140 16.40 -10.56 6.14
N ILE A 141 16.18 -10.94 4.87
CA ILE A 141 14.87 -11.26 4.31
C ILE A 141 14.74 -12.77 4.19
N THR A 142 13.64 -13.30 4.72
CA THR A 142 13.27 -14.72 4.62
C THR A 142 12.18 -14.96 3.58
N HIS A 143 11.91 -16.23 3.24
CA HIS A 143 10.83 -16.56 2.31
C HIS A 143 9.45 -16.11 2.83
N VAL A 144 9.27 -16.08 4.16
CA VAL A 144 8.03 -15.61 4.79
C VAL A 144 7.82 -14.13 4.50
N ASP A 145 8.89 -13.34 4.54
CA ASP A 145 8.88 -11.90 4.28
C ASP A 145 8.58 -11.62 2.81
N VAL A 146 9.25 -12.33 1.89
CA VAL A 146 8.99 -12.24 0.45
C VAL A 146 7.55 -12.64 0.13
N THR A 147 7.04 -13.71 0.74
CA THR A 147 5.66 -14.16 0.52
C THR A 147 4.65 -13.09 0.98
N LYS A 148 4.88 -12.44 2.13
CA LYS A 148 4.05 -11.33 2.59
C LYS A 148 4.08 -10.14 1.64
N ILE A 149 5.25 -9.82 1.06
CA ILE A 149 5.39 -8.73 0.08
C ILE A 149 4.61 -9.06 -1.20
N ILE A 150 4.75 -10.28 -1.73
CA ILE A 150 4.11 -10.70 -2.99
C ILE A 150 2.59 -10.82 -2.82
N LEU A 151 2.12 -11.45 -1.75
CA LEU A 151 0.68 -11.62 -1.49
C LEU A 151 0.02 -10.33 -1.02
N CYS A 152 0.81 -9.46 -0.39
CA CYS A 152 0.41 -8.21 0.22
C CYS A 152 -0.77 -8.32 1.19
N ASP A 153 -1.01 -9.52 1.72
CA ASP A 153 -2.05 -9.82 2.70
C ASP A 153 -1.72 -9.24 4.08
N LYS A 154 -0.42 -9.16 4.41
CA LYS A 154 0.11 -8.67 5.69
C LYS A 154 1.23 -7.66 5.45
N TYR A 155 1.40 -6.73 6.40
CA TYR A 155 2.58 -5.86 6.39
C TYR A 155 3.83 -6.66 6.73
N LEU A 156 4.95 -6.23 6.16
CA LEU A 156 6.24 -6.76 6.54
C LEU A 156 6.55 -6.30 7.98
N ASN A 157 6.52 -7.23 8.93
CA ASN A 157 6.82 -6.95 10.33
C ASN A 157 8.31 -7.16 10.56
N ILE A 158 9.10 -6.12 10.30
CA ILE A 158 10.53 -6.10 10.63
C ILE A 158 10.72 -5.52 12.02
N PHE A 159 11.55 -6.19 12.82
CA PHE A 159 12.01 -5.73 14.12
C PHE A 159 13.53 -5.66 14.09
N ILE A 160 14.07 -4.55 14.54
CA ILE A 160 15.52 -4.36 14.69
C ILE A 160 15.78 -4.43 16.20
N LEU A 161 16.52 -5.46 16.63
CA LEU A 161 16.91 -5.68 18.04
C LEU A 161 18.02 -4.72 18.48
#